data_AF-A0A0S4IY78-F1
#
_entry.id   AF-A0A0S4IY78-F1
#
_cell.length_a   1.000
_cell.length_b   1.000
_cell.length_c   1.000
_cell.angle_alpha   90.00
_cell.angle_beta   90.00
_cell.angle_gamma   90.00
#
_symmetry.space_group_name_H-M   'P 1'
#
loop_
_entity.id
_entity.type
_entity.pdbx_description
1 polymer ?
#
loop_
_entity_poly.entity_id
_entity_poly.type
_entity_poly.pdbx_seq_one_letter_code
_entity_poly.pdbx_strand_id
1 'polypeptide(L)'
;MQSTASAMVTAAKLGGWSESDLPGIIKWTNHGVTLGADSINMIFDGTIVYTAGFTAPDGSTAPAGQFVLTKYNLTTGEAYFISTSNLSVVSGPVFFASRSSVLYRGRQFYPVIRQHQGWGDPYIGTALGVSEAILPCGAPIVLPNGTSVGAFNVRTRAKVIVDYVQQLKVASTGRVMLVDPATRLFIASNNAADPLTKLVNRTAVSNGTAVVTSYTDVVDPLIRSVVHSLGEQIFTCSPLPCSFQVGSGTGMTFVTVSGVNDTFNLNKRLVVMIPSQDFLGEVRSAASTSLAAAAGAVVGLLLLSFIAVHLVIRPLQRLEAKIYASVTLEEDEGAANNKSVFSEIMRIEEAYDKLQAELKKVKSFLPQSVLKQLEQQDEDDEATDDEDEGGLDSTVDKSYSRATSSAHHGKRRKSNHTPSMSGRSSQHTHDTHHTHGTKHSRTSEERRQAIERGRTLNTSTGLTSRMCTVVMTNMDGLHRHLKSPHELASTHTRVMGVIAAQVDECK
;
A
#
# COMPACT_ATOMS: atom_id res chain seq x y z
N MET A 1 29.03 4.48 -9.13
CA MET A 1 29.53 3.16 -9.58
C MET A 1 29.70 3.12 -11.09
N GLN A 2 28.63 3.06 -11.89
CA GLN A 2 28.74 3.00 -13.35
C GLN A 2 29.46 4.21 -13.95
N SER A 3 29.07 5.42 -13.55
CA SER A 3 29.79 6.65 -13.94
C SER A 3 31.27 6.59 -13.57
N THR A 4 31.62 5.98 -12.43
CA THR A 4 33.00 5.79 -11.99
C THR A 4 33.76 4.85 -12.93
N ALA A 5 33.19 3.68 -13.23
CA ALA A 5 33.80 2.71 -14.13
C ALA A 5 33.93 3.25 -15.57
N SER A 6 32.91 3.94 -16.11
CA SER A 6 32.97 4.53 -17.45
C SER A 6 33.96 5.70 -17.53
N ALA A 7 33.98 6.58 -16.52
CA ALA A 7 34.97 7.66 -16.43
C ALA A 7 36.38 7.08 -16.37
N MET A 8 36.56 5.99 -15.62
CA MET A 8 37.80 5.23 -15.52
C MET A 8 38.22 4.64 -16.87
N VAL A 9 37.37 3.90 -17.58
CA VAL A 9 37.68 3.40 -18.95
C VAL A 9 38.09 4.55 -19.88
N THR A 10 37.41 5.69 -19.80
CA THR A 10 37.73 6.86 -20.63
C THR A 10 39.05 7.50 -20.23
N ALA A 11 39.35 7.49 -18.92
CA ALA A 11 40.59 7.92 -18.31
C ALA A 11 41.75 6.97 -18.59
N ALA A 12 41.58 5.91 -19.39
CA ALA A 12 42.69 5.06 -19.79
C ALA A 12 43.81 5.81 -20.53
N LYS A 13 43.51 6.99 -21.09
CA LYS A 13 44.53 7.95 -21.54
C LYS A 13 45.51 8.43 -20.45
N LEU A 14 45.27 8.17 -19.16
CA LEU A 14 46.12 8.61 -18.03
C LEU A 14 47.36 7.73 -17.80
N GLY A 15 47.54 6.62 -18.52
CA GLY A 15 48.64 5.67 -18.31
C GLY A 15 48.23 4.48 -17.45
N GLY A 16 49.17 3.89 -16.70
CA GLY A 16 48.91 2.76 -15.81
C GLY A 16 48.72 1.43 -16.54
N TRP A 17 49.27 1.33 -17.75
CA TRP A 17 49.13 0.20 -18.65
C TRP A 17 50.03 -0.99 -18.32
N SER A 18 51.03 -0.75 -17.49
CA SER A 18 52.02 -1.73 -17.07
C SER A 18 51.98 -1.84 -15.55
N GLU A 19 52.22 -3.04 -15.05
CA GLU A 19 52.41 -3.29 -13.62
C GLU A 19 53.63 -2.53 -13.04
N SER A 20 54.51 -1.99 -13.89
CA SER A 20 55.65 -1.16 -13.52
C SER A 20 55.37 0.36 -13.56
N ASP A 21 54.26 0.82 -14.14
CA ASP A 21 53.92 2.24 -14.27
C ASP A 21 53.23 2.78 -13.01
N LEU A 22 53.99 2.88 -11.92
CA LEU A 22 53.49 3.36 -10.64
C LEU A 22 52.85 4.76 -10.73
N PRO A 23 53.42 5.78 -11.41
CA PRO A 23 52.78 7.08 -11.54
C PRO A 23 51.42 7.04 -12.23
N GLY A 24 51.29 6.22 -13.29
CA GLY A 24 50.01 6.02 -13.98
C GLY A 24 48.97 5.33 -13.08
N ILE A 25 49.38 4.29 -12.35
CA ILE A 25 48.53 3.57 -11.39
C ILE A 25 48.06 4.50 -10.27
N ILE A 26 48.92 5.36 -9.73
CA ILE A 26 48.57 6.35 -8.71
C ILE A 26 47.50 7.31 -9.22
N LYS A 27 47.66 7.87 -10.43
CA LYS A 27 46.66 8.78 -11.03
C LYS A 27 45.31 8.10 -11.17
N TRP A 28 45.31 6.89 -11.69
CA TRP A 28 44.11 6.08 -11.92
C TRP A 28 43.37 5.74 -10.63
N THR A 29 44.10 5.27 -9.64
CA THR A 29 43.54 4.88 -8.36
C THR A 29 43.03 6.09 -7.57
N ASN A 30 43.76 7.21 -7.59
CA ASN A 30 43.26 8.46 -7.03
C ASN A 30 41.92 8.87 -7.67
N HIS A 31 41.81 8.79 -9.00
CA HIS A 31 40.59 9.17 -9.70
C HIS A 31 39.37 8.40 -9.18
N GLY A 32 39.41 7.06 -9.12
CA GLY A 32 38.24 6.33 -8.63
C GLY A 32 38.00 6.50 -7.12
N VAL A 33 39.04 6.70 -6.30
CA VAL A 33 38.90 6.95 -4.86
C VAL A 33 38.21 8.29 -4.62
N THR A 34 38.59 9.33 -5.39
CA THR A 34 37.91 10.63 -5.35
C THR A 34 36.46 10.59 -5.82
N LEU A 35 36.09 9.59 -6.64
CA LEU A 35 34.71 9.32 -7.05
C LEU A 35 33.92 8.50 -6.02
N GLY A 36 34.49 8.26 -4.84
CA GLY A 36 33.82 7.59 -3.72
C GLY A 36 33.84 6.06 -3.78
N ALA A 37 34.74 5.45 -4.56
CA ALA A 37 34.95 4.01 -4.50
C ALA A 37 35.52 3.61 -3.12
N ASP A 38 34.97 2.56 -2.50
CA ASP A 38 35.54 2.03 -1.26
C ASP A 38 36.93 1.45 -1.49
N SER A 39 37.08 0.71 -2.59
CA SER A 39 38.38 0.30 -3.10
C SER A 39 38.39 0.13 -4.62
N ILE A 40 39.56 0.26 -5.23
CA ILE A 40 39.81 -0.01 -6.65
C ILE A 40 40.88 -1.08 -6.71
N ASN A 41 40.70 -2.07 -7.57
CA ASN A 41 41.65 -3.14 -7.76
C ASN A 41 42.05 -3.18 -9.23
N MET A 42 43.30 -2.89 -9.56
CA MET A 42 43.87 -3.12 -10.88
C MET A 42 44.53 -4.50 -10.89
N ILE A 43 43.98 -5.40 -11.69
CA ILE A 43 44.34 -6.80 -11.75
C ILE A 43 44.99 -7.03 -13.12
N PHE A 44 46.31 -6.91 -13.19
CA PHE A 44 47.06 -7.21 -14.41
C PHE A 44 47.02 -8.71 -14.70
N ASP A 45 47.49 -9.17 -15.86
CA ASP A 45 47.60 -10.60 -16.18
C ASP A 45 48.86 -11.27 -15.57
N GLY A 46 49.80 -10.48 -15.00
CA GLY A 46 51.04 -10.94 -14.36
C GLY A 46 50.86 -11.64 -13.01
N THR A 47 51.64 -11.33 -11.99
CA THR A 47 51.36 -11.73 -10.58
C THR A 47 50.97 -10.55 -9.71
N ILE A 48 51.06 -9.34 -10.27
CA ILE A 48 50.90 -8.10 -9.55
C ILE A 48 49.45 -7.64 -9.58
N VAL A 49 48.95 -7.25 -8.41
CA VAL A 49 47.66 -6.60 -8.22
C VAL A 49 47.88 -5.32 -7.44
N TYR A 50 47.24 -4.23 -7.87
CA TYR A 50 47.21 -2.99 -7.10
C TYR A 50 45.82 -2.80 -6.51
N THR A 51 45.74 -2.60 -5.21
CA THR A 51 44.50 -2.21 -4.53
C THR A 51 44.67 -0.81 -3.95
N ALA A 52 43.76 0.09 -4.24
CA ALA A 52 43.69 1.39 -3.62
C ALA A 52 42.42 1.58 -2.81
N GLY A 53 42.50 2.27 -1.68
CA GLY A 53 41.36 2.61 -0.83
C GLY A 53 41.79 3.43 0.37
N PHE A 54 40.90 3.60 1.35
CA PHE A 54 41.18 4.38 2.57
C PHE A 54 41.66 3.53 3.74
N THR A 55 41.87 2.23 3.54
CA THR A 55 42.35 1.31 4.58
C THR A 55 43.48 0.45 4.03
N ALA A 56 44.58 0.39 4.77
CA ALA A 56 45.69 -0.50 4.51
C ALA A 56 45.35 -1.96 4.88
N PRO A 57 46.17 -2.94 4.43
CA PRO A 57 45.91 -4.36 4.67
C PRO A 57 45.85 -4.78 6.15
N ASP A 58 46.49 -4.02 7.04
CA ASP A 58 46.47 -4.23 8.49
C ASP A 58 45.24 -3.62 9.19
N GLY A 59 44.35 -2.97 8.44
CA GLY A 59 43.17 -2.29 8.97
C GLY A 59 43.40 -0.83 9.36
N SER A 60 44.62 -0.30 9.26
CA SER A 60 44.90 1.11 9.51
C SER A 60 44.23 2.00 8.46
N THR A 61 43.61 3.10 8.89
CA THR A 61 42.96 4.05 7.99
C THR A 61 43.94 5.11 7.51
N ALA A 62 43.85 5.48 6.22
CA ALA A 62 44.62 6.60 5.68
C ALA A 62 44.21 7.92 6.37
N PRO A 63 45.15 8.83 6.65
CA PRO A 63 44.84 10.18 7.09
C PRO A 63 43.94 10.92 6.07
N ALA A 64 43.19 11.92 6.55
CA ALA A 64 42.38 12.76 5.68
C ALA A 64 43.23 13.39 4.56
N GLY A 65 42.73 13.38 3.33
CA GLY A 65 43.47 13.85 2.15
C GLY A 65 44.54 12.87 1.64
N GLN A 66 44.52 11.62 2.10
CA GLN A 66 45.38 10.55 1.60
C GLN A 66 44.57 9.30 1.26
N PHE A 67 45.16 8.42 0.46
CA PHE A 67 44.68 7.05 0.24
C PHE A 67 45.86 6.08 0.30
N VAL A 68 45.56 4.81 0.54
CA VAL A 68 46.55 3.73 0.54
C VAL A 68 46.52 3.04 -0.81
N LEU A 69 47.67 2.93 -1.47
CA LEU A 69 47.89 2.04 -2.61
C LEU A 69 48.72 0.86 -2.15
N THR A 70 48.19 -0.35 -2.27
CA THR A 70 48.89 -1.58 -1.94
C THR A 70 49.21 -2.36 -3.20
N LYS A 71 50.49 -2.64 -3.43
CA LYS A 71 50.98 -3.55 -4.47
C LYS A 71 51.14 -4.94 -3.90
N TYR A 72 50.42 -5.92 -4.41
CA TYR A 72 50.53 -7.31 -4.02
C TYR A 72 51.36 -8.10 -5.04
N ASN A 73 52.33 -8.87 -4.55
CA ASN A 73 53.10 -9.85 -5.34
C ASN A 73 52.99 -11.24 -4.70
N LEU A 74 51.80 -11.86 -4.82
CA LEU A 74 51.37 -13.18 -4.30
C LEU A 74 51.56 -13.43 -2.78
N THR A 75 52.76 -13.22 -2.25
CA THR A 75 53.18 -13.49 -0.87
C THR A 75 53.30 -12.22 -0.02
N THR A 76 53.58 -11.08 -0.65
CA THR A 76 53.85 -9.81 0.03
C THR A 76 52.95 -8.70 -0.50
N GLY A 77 52.54 -7.79 0.39
CA GLY A 77 51.88 -6.54 0.06
C GLY A 77 52.76 -5.35 0.44
N GLU A 78 52.95 -4.40 -0.47
CA GLU A 78 53.68 -3.15 -0.25
C GLU A 78 52.67 -1.99 -0.25
N ALA A 79 52.42 -1.35 0.89
CA ALA A 79 51.51 -0.22 0.96
C ALA A 79 52.23 1.13 0.93
N TYR A 80 51.68 2.04 0.14
CA TYR A 80 52.11 3.42 -0.05
C TYR A 80 50.96 4.34 0.35
N PHE A 81 51.22 5.32 1.22
CA PHE A 81 50.28 6.38 1.54
C PHE A 81 50.50 7.52 0.56
N ILE A 82 49.46 7.88 -0.19
CA ILE A 82 49.54 8.84 -1.29
C ILE A 82 48.62 10.02 -0.99
N SER A 83 49.13 11.23 -1.19
CA SER A 83 48.32 12.44 -1.08
C SER A 83 47.35 12.56 -2.25
N THR A 84 46.07 12.82 -1.98
CA THR A 84 45.05 12.99 -3.02
C THR A 84 45.18 14.30 -3.79
N SER A 85 45.89 15.30 -3.25
CA SER A 85 46.01 16.64 -3.85
C SER A 85 47.13 16.73 -4.88
N ASN A 86 48.30 16.16 -4.59
CA ASN A 86 49.49 16.25 -5.44
C ASN A 86 49.99 14.89 -5.95
N LEU A 87 49.34 13.78 -5.56
CA LEU A 87 49.66 12.42 -5.98
C LEU A 87 51.07 11.94 -5.61
N SER A 88 51.72 12.61 -4.65
CA SER A 88 53.03 12.19 -4.13
C SER A 88 52.89 11.12 -3.04
N VAL A 89 53.87 10.22 -2.96
CA VAL A 89 53.98 9.26 -1.87
C VAL A 89 54.40 10.01 -0.61
N VAL A 90 53.51 10.04 0.38
CA VAL A 90 53.73 10.68 1.68
C VAL A 90 54.50 9.74 2.62
N SER A 91 54.22 8.43 2.55
CA SER A 91 54.88 7.40 3.36
C SER A 91 54.83 6.02 2.68
N GLY A 92 55.78 5.14 3.00
CA GLY A 92 55.90 3.77 2.48
C GLY A 92 57.21 3.52 1.69
N PRO A 93 57.44 2.27 1.22
CA PRO A 93 56.55 1.11 1.37
C PRO A 93 56.52 0.56 2.80
N VAL A 94 55.33 0.22 3.28
CA VAL A 94 55.16 -0.64 4.46
C VAL A 94 54.86 -2.06 3.96
N PHE A 95 55.61 -3.04 4.45
CA PHE A 95 55.49 -4.43 4.01
C PHE A 95 54.54 -5.23 4.88
N PHE A 96 53.67 -6.01 4.26
CA PHE A 96 52.72 -6.90 4.91
C PHE A 96 52.88 -8.32 4.38
N ALA A 97 52.82 -9.29 5.28
CA ALA A 97 52.65 -10.69 4.89
C ALA A 97 51.23 -10.87 4.34
N SER A 98 51.09 -11.25 3.07
CA SER A 98 49.79 -11.52 2.46
C SER A 98 49.28 -12.86 2.97
N ARG A 99 48.46 -12.84 4.04
CA ARG A 99 47.90 -14.07 4.65
C ARG A 99 46.95 -14.82 3.71
N SER A 100 46.46 -14.14 2.68
CA SER A 100 45.72 -14.72 1.56
C SER A 100 46.28 -14.11 0.28
N SER A 101 46.67 -14.95 -0.69
CA SER A 101 46.90 -14.45 -2.03
C SER A 101 45.59 -13.83 -2.51
N VAL A 102 45.60 -12.54 -2.84
CA VAL A 102 44.39 -11.86 -3.33
C VAL A 102 44.11 -12.35 -4.75
N LEU A 103 43.51 -13.54 -4.85
CA LEU A 103 43.23 -14.23 -6.11
C LEU A 103 41.97 -13.65 -6.75
N TYR A 104 42.05 -12.41 -7.24
CA TYR A 104 40.94 -11.81 -7.97
C TYR A 104 40.60 -12.57 -9.25
N ARG A 105 41.60 -13.14 -9.94
CA ARG A 105 41.38 -13.89 -11.17
C ARG A 105 40.57 -15.17 -10.99
N GLY A 106 40.62 -15.76 -9.80
CA GLY A 106 39.81 -16.93 -9.46
C GLY A 106 38.36 -16.59 -9.07
N ARG A 107 38.00 -15.30 -9.02
CA ARG A 107 36.64 -14.87 -8.67
C ARG A 107 35.75 -14.90 -9.91
N GLN A 108 34.49 -15.28 -9.70
CA GLN A 108 33.50 -15.42 -10.78
C GLN A 108 33.25 -14.12 -11.56
N PHE A 109 33.43 -12.95 -10.94
CA PHE A 109 33.26 -11.68 -11.63
C PHE A 109 34.40 -11.35 -12.61
N TYR A 110 35.61 -11.91 -12.41
CA TYR A 110 36.80 -11.49 -13.17
C TYR A 110 36.67 -11.76 -14.68
N PRO A 111 36.24 -12.95 -15.14
CA PRO A 111 36.03 -13.21 -16.56
C PRO A 111 35.11 -12.19 -17.25
N VAL A 112 34.05 -11.76 -16.55
CA VAL A 112 33.07 -10.78 -17.09
C VAL A 112 33.75 -9.43 -17.31
N ILE A 113 34.35 -8.87 -16.25
CA ILE A 113 35.00 -7.54 -16.34
C ILE A 113 36.28 -7.55 -17.18
N ARG A 114 36.86 -8.73 -17.45
CA ARG A 114 38.04 -8.90 -18.30
C ARG A 114 37.71 -8.88 -19.79
N GLN A 115 36.46 -9.15 -20.16
CA GLN A 115 35.99 -9.14 -21.55
C GLN A 115 35.40 -7.78 -21.94
N HIS A 116 34.60 -7.17 -21.07
CA HIS A 116 33.96 -5.89 -21.33
C HIS A 116 33.66 -5.15 -20.03
N GLN A 117 33.30 -3.86 -20.14
CA GLN A 117 32.77 -3.14 -18.99
C GLN A 117 31.47 -3.82 -18.53
N GLY A 118 31.35 -4.13 -17.24
CA GLY A 118 30.20 -4.85 -16.74
C GLY A 118 30.13 -5.00 -15.23
N TRP A 119 28.99 -5.53 -14.80
CA TRP A 119 28.73 -5.96 -13.45
C TRP A 119 29.04 -7.44 -13.29
N GLY A 120 29.69 -7.80 -12.19
CA GLY A 120 29.86 -9.20 -11.83
C GLY A 120 28.84 -9.66 -10.80
N ASP A 121 28.87 -10.96 -10.52
CA ASP A 121 28.00 -11.55 -9.52
C ASP A 121 28.37 -11.09 -8.11
N PRO A 122 27.38 -10.92 -7.21
CA PRO A 122 27.64 -10.66 -5.81
C PRO A 122 28.54 -11.73 -5.20
N TYR A 123 29.55 -11.32 -4.42
CA TYR A 123 30.46 -12.25 -3.76
C TYR A 123 30.82 -11.77 -2.35
N ILE A 124 31.39 -12.67 -1.54
CA ILE A 124 31.96 -12.32 -0.25
C ILE A 124 33.40 -11.83 -0.42
N GLY A 125 33.62 -10.58 -0.05
CA GLY A 125 34.96 -10.06 0.20
C GLY A 125 35.13 -9.65 1.65
N THR A 126 36.33 -9.18 1.97
CA THR A 126 36.69 -8.79 3.33
C THR A 126 37.03 -7.31 3.33
N ALA A 127 36.36 -6.51 4.16
CA ALA A 127 36.75 -5.13 4.47
C ALA A 127 36.98 -5.05 5.98
N LEU A 128 38.11 -4.49 6.40
CA LEU A 128 38.42 -4.29 7.82
C LEU A 128 38.35 -5.60 8.64
N GLY A 129 38.70 -6.74 8.04
CA GLY A 129 38.58 -8.06 8.68
C GLY A 129 37.16 -8.62 8.78
N VAL A 130 36.15 -7.90 8.30
CA VAL A 130 34.74 -8.32 8.29
C VAL A 130 34.37 -8.82 6.89
N SER A 131 33.72 -10.00 6.85
CA SER A 131 33.15 -10.54 5.61
C SER A 131 31.90 -9.76 5.22
N GLU A 132 31.87 -9.22 4.01
CA GLU A 132 30.77 -8.41 3.49
C GLU A 132 30.41 -8.83 2.07
N ALA A 133 29.13 -8.69 1.72
CA ALA A 133 28.66 -8.82 0.36
C ALA A 133 29.12 -7.62 -0.48
N ILE A 134 29.67 -7.90 -1.67
CA ILE A 134 30.18 -6.93 -2.61
C ILE A 134 29.49 -7.16 -3.95
N LEU A 135 29.03 -6.09 -4.58
CA LEU A 135 28.60 -6.10 -5.98
C LEU A 135 29.72 -5.49 -6.83
N PRO A 136 30.54 -6.30 -7.52
CA PRO A 136 31.66 -5.78 -8.30
C PRO A 136 31.18 -5.16 -9.60
N CYS A 137 31.82 -4.06 -10.00
CA CYS A 137 31.73 -3.53 -11.35
C CYS A 137 33.15 -3.21 -11.84
N GLY A 138 33.38 -3.36 -13.13
CA GLY A 138 34.73 -3.21 -13.67
C GLY A 138 34.75 -3.17 -15.17
N ALA A 139 35.96 -3.11 -15.72
CA ALA A 139 36.19 -3.14 -17.16
C ALA A 139 37.62 -3.62 -17.46
N PRO A 140 37.90 -4.04 -18.70
CA PRO A 140 39.24 -4.46 -19.07
C PRO A 140 40.20 -3.27 -19.09
N ILE A 141 41.46 -3.53 -18.73
CA ILE A 141 42.56 -2.60 -18.96
C ILE A 141 43.05 -2.90 -20.38
N VAL A 142 42.78 -1.99 -21.32
CA VAL A 142 43.02 -2.18 -22.76
C VAL A 142 44.06 -1.19 -23.26
N LEU A 143 45.20 -1.69 -23.72
CA LEU A 143 46.24 -0.88 -24.35
C LEU A 143 45.70 -0.12 -25.59
N PRO A 144 46.37 0.96 -26.04
CA PRO A 144 45.98 1.68 -27.24
C PRO A 144 45.87 0.82 -28.52
N ASN A 145 46.56 -0.32 -28.56
CA ASN A 145 46.48 -1.29 -29.66
C ASN A 145 45.30 -2.28 -29.55
N GLY A 146 44.40 -2.09 -28.58
CA GLY A 146 43.25 -2.97 -28.33
C GLY A 146 43.55 -4.24 -27.51
N THR A 147 44.82 -4.49 -27.17
CA THR A 147 45.19 -5.66 -26.36
C THR A 147 44.86 -5.40 -24.91
N SER A 148 44.06 -6.28 -24.29
CA SER A 148 43.82 -6.19 -22.86
C SER A 148 44.91 -6.89 -22.07
N VAL A 149 45.38 -6.23 -21.01
CA VAL A 149 46.50 -6.65 -20.13
C VAL A 149 46.05 -6.93 -18.69
N GLY A 150 44.75 -6.94 -18.46
CA GLY A 150 44.14 -7.09 -17.14
C GLY A 150 42.73 -6.53 -17.08
N ALA A 151 42.21 -6.35 -15.87
CA ALA A 151 40.95 -5.68 -15.61
C ALA A 151 41.06 -4.80 -14.36
N PHE A 152 40.26 -3.74 -14.29
CA PHE A 152 40.05 -3.04 -13.03
C PHE A 152 38.68 -3.39 -12.45
N ASN A 153 38.61 -3.48 -11.14
CA ASN A 153 37.40 -3.73 -10.37
C ASN A 153 37.21 -2.61 -9.36
N VAL A 154 36.10 -1.88 -9.49
CA VAL A 154 35.64 -0.91 -8.51
C VAL A 154 34.80 -1.65 -7.48
N ARG A 155 35.36 -1.81 -6.29
CA ARG A 155 34.68 -2.39 -5.15
C ARG A 155 33.79 -1.31 -4.52
N THR A 156 32.51 -1.60 -4.47
CA THR A 156 31.55 -0.87 -3.63
C THR A 156 30.87 -1.87 -2.72
N ARG A 157 30.75 -1.53 -1.43
CA ARG A 157 30.00 -2.35 -0.48
C ARG A 157 28.55 -2.45 -0.93
N ALA A 158 27.97 -3.65 -0.90
CA ALA A 158 26.53 -3.82 -1.10
C ALA A 158 25.73 -2.98 -0.08
N LYS A 159 26.34 -2.69 1.08
CA LYS A 159 25.81 -1.78 2.09
C LYS A 159 25.39 -0.42 1.52
N VAL A 160 26.11 0.18 0.57
CA VAL A 160 25.70 1.48 -0.01
C VAL A 160 24.37 1.36 -0.75
N ILE A 161 24.17 0.26 -1.48
CA ILE A 161 22.92 -0.04 -2.17
C ILE A 161 21.81 -0.31 -1.15
N VAL A 162 22.12 -1.05 -0.08
CA VAL A 162 21.19 -1.36 1.00
C VAL A 162 20.75 -0.10 1.72
N ASP A 163 21.68 0.77 2.09
CA ASP A 163 21.38 2.04 2.76
C ASP A 163 20.48 2.93 1.88
N TYR A 164 20.68 2.91 0.56
CA TYR A 164 19.78 3.58 -0.39
C TYR A 164 18.39 2.91 -0.43
N VAL A 165 18.32 1.58 -0.58
CA VAL A 165 17.06 0.84 -0.65
C VAL A 165 16.25 0.99 0.65
N GLN A 166 16.92 1.03 1.81
CA GLN A 166 16.31 1.30 3.13
C GLN A 166 15.68 2.68 3.25
N GLN A 167 16.14 3.67 2.48
CA GLN A 167 15.54 5.00 2.45
C GLN A 167 14.29 5.07 1.58
N LEU A 168 14.04 4.06 0.74
CA LEU A 168 12.87 4.02 -0.13
C LEU A 168 11.59 3.77 0.68
N LYS A 169 10.72 4.79 0.71
CA LYS A 169 9.36 4.68 1.24
C LYS A 169 8.41 4.34 0.09
N VAL A 170 8.03 3.07 -0.01
CA VAL A 170 7.04 2.62 -1.01
C VAL A 170 5.61 2.74 -0.47
N ALA A 171 5.40 2.33 0.77
CA ALA A 171 4.15 2.43 1.51
C ALA A 171 4.44 2.33 3.02
N SER A 172 3.42 2.39 3.87
CA SER A 172 3.56 2.36 5.33
C SER A 172 4.25 1.07 5.83
N THR A 173 3.85 -0.08 5.28
CA THR A 173 4.41 -1.41 5.57
C THR A 173 4.96 -2.10 4.31
N GLY A 174 4.93 -1.42 3.17
CA GLY A 174 5.52 -1.88 1.91
C GLY A 174 6.99 -2.28 2.04
N ARG A 175 7.37 -3.29 1.26
CA ARG A 175 8.74 -3.81 1.18
C ARG A 175 9.27 -3.77 -0.23
N VAL A 176 10.58 -3.59 -0.33
CA VAL A 176 11.34 -3.64 -1.57
C VAL A 176 12.49 -4.60 -1.39
N MET A 177 12.73 -5.41 -2.40
CA MET A 177 13.86 -6.32 -2.45
C MET A 177 14.53 -6.23 -3.82
N LEU A 178 15.86 -6.19 -3.84
CA LEU A 178 16.69 -6.27 -5.02
C LEU A 178 17.41 -7.62 -5.04
N VAL A 179 17.23 -8.37 -6.12
CA VAL A 179 17.81 -9.72 -6.29
C VAL A 179 18.47 -9.87 -7.65
N ASP A 180 19.42 -10.79 -7.71
CA ASP A 180 20.03 -11.22 -8.95
C ASP A 180 19.24 -12.41 -9.54
N PRO A 181 18.63 -12.26 -10.73
CA PRO A 181 17.89 -13.35 -11.36
C PRO A 181 18.76 -14.53 -11.80
N ALA A 182 20.06 -14.31 -12.11
CA ALA A 182 20.94 -15.37 -12.59
C ALA A 182 21.48 -16.22 -11.43
N THR A 183 21.93 -15.58 -10.36
CA THR A 183 22.54 -16.26 -9.21
C THR A 183 21.56 -16.53 -8.07
N ARG A 184 20.36 -15.94 -8.11
CA ARG A 184 19.34 -15.96 -7.05
C ARG A 184 19.82 -15.35 -5.73
N LEU A 185 20.90 -14.56 -5.78
CA LEU A 185 21.46 -13.92 -4.61
C LEU A 185 20.67 -12.66 -4.24
N PHE A 186 20.53 -12.47 -2.93
CA PHE A 186 19.94 -11.27 -2.34
C PHE A 186 20.98 -10.14 -2.35
N ILE A 187 20.58 -8.97 -2.85
CA ILE A 187 21.46 -7.80 -2.94
C ILE A 187 21.08 -6.77 -1.88
N ALA A 188 19.79 -6.47 -1.73
CA ALA A 188 19.30 -5.48 -0.77
C ALA A 188 17.80 -5.66 -0.48
N SER A 189 17.36 -5.16 0.68
CA SER A 189 15.95 -4.85 0.95
C SER A 189 15.83 -3.56 1.74
N ASN A 190 14.62 -3.04 1.85
CA ASN A 190 14.32 -1.89 2.71
C ASN A 190 14.05 -2.28 4.18
N ASN A 191 14.33 -3.53 4.57
CA ASN A 191 14.28 -3.99 5.96
C ASN A 191 15.70 -4.22 6.50
N ALA A 192 16.08 -3.48 7.54
CA ALA A 192 17.41 -3.54 8.12
C ALA A 192 17.75 -4.88 8.80
N ALA A 193 16.75 -5.69 9.12
CA ALA A 193 16.97 -7.01 9.72
C ALA A 193 17.40 -8.08 8.69
N ASP A 194 17.25 -7.84 7.39
CA ASP A 194 17.57 -8.83 6.36
C ASP A 194 19.09 -8.96 6.16
N PRO A 195 19.65 -10.17 6.34
CA PRO A 195 21.09 -10.37 6.26
C PRO A 195 21.57 -10.31 4.80
N LEU A 196 22.70 -9.65 4.56
CA LEU A 196 23.42 -9.70 3.27
C LEU A 196 24.37 -10.89 3.16
N THR A 197 24.75 -11.43 4.31
CA THR A 197 25.70 -12.54 4.42
C THR A 197 25.21 -13.52 5.48
N LYS A 198 25.42 -14.80 5.26
CA LYS A 198 25.18 -15.86 6.25
C LYS A 198 26.41 -16.72 6.43
N LEU A 199 26.60 -17.27 7.62
CA LEU A 199 27.63 -18.27 7.88
C LEU A 199 27.07 -19.66 7.58
N VAL A 200 27.71 -20.41 6.70
CA VAL A 200 27.40 -21.82 6.42
C VAL A 200 28.48 -22.74 6.99
N ASN A 201 28.13 -24.00 7.23
CA ASN A 201 29.05 -25.02 7.77
C ASN A 201 29.69 -24.62 9.11
N ARG A 202 28.96 -23.87 9.94
CA ARG A 202 29.40 -23.54 11.29
C ARG A 202 29.36 -24.80 12.14
N THR A 203 30.51 -25.23 12.63
CA THR A 203 30.63 -26.31 13.61
C THR A 203 31.04 -25.73 14.96
N ALA A 204 31.03 -26.53 16.02
CA ALA A 204 31.56 -26.10 17.32
C ALA A 204 33.05 -25.69 17.26
N VAL A 205 33.78 -26.13 16.22
CA VAL A 205 35.23 -25.95 16.07
C VAL A 205 35.59 -24.94 14.96
N SER A 206 34.69 -24.67 14.01
CA SER A 206 34.94 -23.75 12.89
C SER A 206 33.97 -22.56 12.86
N ASN A 207 34.51 -21.37 12.61
CA ASN A 207 33.72 -20.12 12.52
C ASN A 207 32.76 -20.07 11.31
N GLY A 208 32.64 -21.14 10.53
CA GLY A 208 31.87 -21.22 9.30
C GLY A 208 32.47 -20.42 8.15
N THR A 209 31.95 -20.63 6.96
CA THR A 209 32.29 -19.85 5.76
C THR A 209 31.19 -18.84 5.52
N ALA A 210 31.53 -17.55 5.42
CA ALA A 210 30.57 -16.54 5.01
C ALA A 210 30.21 -16.72 3.54
N VAL A 211 28.91 -16.69 3.23
CA VAL A 211 28.36 -16.72 1.87
C VAL A 211 27.35 -15.58 1.72
N VAL A 212 27.15 -15.10 0.49
CA VAL A 212 26.09 -14.12 0.19
C VAL A 212 24.75 -14.81 0.42
N THR A 213 23.79 -14.10 0.99
CA THR A 213 22.45 -14.65 1.22
C THR A 213 21.70 -14.86 -0.09
N SER A 214 20.92 -15.94 -0.13
CA SER A 214 19.92 -16.18 -1.17
C SER A 214 18.69 -15.33 -0.91
N TYR A 215 17.90 -15.04 -1.94
CA TYR A 215 16.59 -14.39 -1.80
C TYR A 215 15.63 -15.14 -0.84
N THR A 216 15.87 -16.43 -0.58
CA THR A 216 15.11 -17.26 0.35
C THR A 216 15.54 -17.13 1.82
N ASP A 217 16.72 -16.55 2.09
CA ASP A 217 17.27 -16.41 3.45
C ASP A 217 16.76 -15.17 4.20
N VAL A 218 15.82 -14.44 3.59
CA VAL A 218 15.26 -13.18 4.09
C VAL A 218 14.46 -13.39 5.38
N VAL A 219 14.58 -12.45 6.33
CA VAL A 219 13.91 -12.55 7.64
C VAL A 219 12.56 -11.84 7.70
N ASP A 220 12.38 -10.81 6.88
CA ASP A 220 11.12 -10.08 6.79
C ASP A 220 9.93 -11.03 6.47
N PRO A 221 8.84 -10.99 7.25
CA PRO A 221 7.71 -11.89 7.07
C PRO A 221 6.95 -11.63 5.77
N LEU A 222 6.84 -10.37 5.31
CA LEU A 222 6.15 -10.03 4.07
C LEU A 222 6.96 -10.53 2.87
N ILE A 223 8.26 -10.25 2.85
CA ILE A 223 9.15 -10.72 1.78
C ILE A 223 9.16 -12.25 1.74
N ARG A 224 9.27 -12.92 2.89
CA ARG A 224 9.24 -14.38 2.97
C ARG A 224 7.94 -14.97 2.44
N SER A 225 6.79 -14.36 2.77
CA SER A 225 5.49 -14.81 2.24
C SER A 225 5.45 -14.70 0.71
N VAL A 226 5.92 -13.59 0.15
CA VAL A 226 5.95 -13.36 -1.30
C VAL A 226 6.92 -14.32 -1.99
N VAL A 227 8.12 -14.48 -1.45
CA VAL A 227 9.13 -15.43 -1.94
C VAL A 227 8.61 -16.86 -1.90
N HIS A 228 7.91 -17.26 -0.83
CA HIS A 228 7.31 -18.59 -0.73
C HIS A 228 6.18 -18.81 -1.74
N SER A 229 5.32 -17.81 -1.96
CA SER A 229 4.19 -17.95 -2.88
C SER A 229 4.57 -17.88 -4.36
N LEU A 230 5.52 -17.02 -4.74
CA LEU A 230 5.90 -16.83 -6.14
C LEU A 230 7.08 -17.74 -6.55
N GLY A 231 8.00 -18.05 -5.63
CA GLY A 231 9.20 -18.82 -5.92
C GLY A 231 9.96 -18.30 -7.14
N GLU A 232 10.20 -19.17 -8.12
CA GLU A 232 10.93 -18.84 -9.35
C GLU A 232 10.19 -17.89 -10.29
N GLN A 233 8.87 -17.67 -10.10
CA GLN A 233 8.11 -16.72 -10.92
C GLN A 233 8.62 -15.28 -10.79
N ILE A 234 9.30 -14.96 -9.67
CA ILE A 234 9.98 -13.69 -9.46
C ILE A 234 11.07 -13.44 -10.53
N PHE A 235 11.69 -14.51 -11.05
CA PHE A 235 12.79 -14.40 -12.00
C PHE A 235 12.36 -14.62 -13.45
N THR A 236 11.36 -15.47 -13.67
CA THR A 236 10.97 -15.96 -14.99
C THR A 236 9.82 -15.17 -15.64
N CYS A 237 9.22 -14.21 -14.92
CA CYS A 237 8.11 -13.46 -15.48
C CYS A 237 8.50 -12.64 -16.71
N SER A 238 7.63 -12.67 -17.71
CA SER A 238 7.77 -11.94 -18.97
C SER A 238 6.39 -11.59 -19.49
N PRO A 239 6.16 -10.36 -19.99
CA PRO A 239 7.09 -9.23 -20.08
C PRO A 239 7.37 -8.57 -18.72
N LEU A 240 8.44 -7.77 -18.65
CA LEU A 240 8.73 -6.90 -17.50
C LEU A 240 8.25 -5.46 -17.79
N PRO A 241 7.71 -4.75 -16.79
CA PRO A 241 7.40 -5.22 -15.42
C PRO A 241 6.21 -6.19 -15.41
N CYS A 242 6.21 -7.12 -14.46
CA CYS A 242 5.12 -8.07 -14.24
C CYS A 242 4.50 -7.85 -12.84
N SER A 243 3.22 -8.18 -12.70
CA SER A 243 2.48 -7.97 -11.45
C SER A 243 1.78 -9.24 -11.00
N PHE A 244 1.79 -9.46 -9.69
CA PHE A 244 1.16 -10.60 -9.01
C PHE A 244 0.32 -10.13 -7.83
N GLN A 245 -0.63 -10.98 -7.44
CA GLN A 245 -1.37 -10.84 -6.20
C GLN A 245 -1.07 -12.07 -5.36
N VAL A 246 -0.54 -11.86 -4.15
CA VAL A 246 -0.19 -12.91 -3.21
C VAL A 246 -1.12 -12.84 -2.01
N GLY A 247 -1.75 -13.96 -1.64
CA GLY A 247 -2.72 -14.03 -0.55
C GLY A 247 -4.15 -13.73 -1.00
N SER A 248 -5.06 -13.52 -0.03
CA SER A 248 -6.48 -13.26 -0.29
C SER A 248 -7.09 -12.33 0.77
N GLY A 249 -8.21 -11.69 0.43
CA GLY A 249 -8.96 -10.81 1.34
C GLY A 249 -8.11 -9.66 1.88
N THR A 250 -8.10 -9.49 3.20
CA THR A 250 -7.34 -8.44 3.90
C THR A 250 -5.83 -8.74 4.02
N GLY A 251 -5.41 -9.95 3.69
CA GLY A 251 -4.00 -10.36 3.65
C GLY A 251 -3.39 -10.34 2.24
N MET A 252 -4.14 -9.81 1.26
CA MET A 252 -3.63 -9.70 -0.12
C MET A 252 -2.47 -8.70 -0.18
N THR A 253 -1.43 -9.05 -0.91
CA THR A 253 -0.25 -8.23 -1.20
C THR A 253 -0.10 -8.08 -2.70
N PHE A 254 0.02 -6.85 -3.16
CA PHE A 254 0.32 -6.54 -4.56
C PHE A 254 1.83 -6.58 -4.75
N VAL A 255 2.29 -7.41 -5.68
CA VAL A 255 3.72 -7.58 -5.96
C VAL A 255 3.99 -7.13 -7.39
N THR A 256 4.98 -6.28 -7.59
CA THR A 256 5.45 -5.88 -8.93
C THR A 256 6.93 -6.21 -9.03
N VAL A 257 7.31 -6.90 -10.09
CA VAL A 257 8.70 -7.20 -10.40
C VAL A 257 9.10 -6.40 -11.63
N SER A 258 10.14 -5.58 -11.47
CA SER A 258 10.71 -4.76 -12.53
C SER A 258 12.17 -5.16 -12.79
N GLY A 259 12.60 -5.09 -14.05
CA GLY A 259 14.02 -5.23 -14.40
C GLY A 259 14.78 -3.96 -14.05
N VAL A 260 15.93 -4.09 -13.38
CA VAL A 260 16.92 -3.03 -13.22
C VAL A 260 18.06 -3.37 -14.15
N ASN A 261 18.00 -2.80 -15.35
CA ASN A 261 18.95 -3.08 -16.41
C ASN A 261 19.75 -1.84 -16.80
N ASP A 262 20.97 -2.03 -17.29
CA ASP A 262 21.79 -0.96 -17.87
C ASP A 262 22.49 -1.44 -19.16
N THR A 263 23.21 -0.54 -19.82
CA THR A 263 23.97 -0.83 -21.04
C THR A 263 25.22 -1.70 -20.80
N PHE A 264 25.58 -1.95 -19.54
CA PHE A 264 26.75 -2.74 -19.12
C PHE A 264 26.33 -4.08 -18.51
N ASN A 265 25.19 -4.61 -18.95
CA ASN A 265 24.67 -5.90 -18.56
C ASN A 265 24.35 -6.02 -17.07
N LEU A 266 24.03 -4.90 -16.39
CA LEU A 266 23.25 -4.98 -15.17
C LEU A 266 21.93 -5.64 -15.53
N ASN A 267 21.58 -6.70 -14.82
CA ASN A 267 20.30 -7.38 -14.98
C ASN A 267 19.88 -7.85 -13.60
N LYS A 268 19.29 -6.95 -12.82
CA LYS A 268 18.75 -7.26 -11.49
C LYS A 268 17.22 -7.20 -11.53
N ARG A 269 16.57 -7.72 -10.50
CA ARG A 269 15.12 -7.64 -10.33
C ARG A 269 14.80 -6.84 -9.08
N LEU A 270 14.03 -5.78 -9.26
CA LEU A 270 13.43 -5.00 -8.19
C LEU A 270 12.03 -5.54 -7.93
N VAL A 271 11.84 -6.13 -6.77
CA VAL A 271 10.57 -6.69 -6.31
C VAL A 271 9.97 -5.71 -5.31
N VAL A 272 8.86 -5.10 -5.68
CA VAL A 272 8.10 -4.17 -4.86
C VAL A 272 6.85 -4.88 -4.35
N MET A 273 6.65 -4.85 -3.04
CA MET A 273 5.60 -5.59 -2.34
C MET A 273 4.79 -4.60 -1.50
N ILE A 274 3.51 -4.47 -1.80
CA ILE A 274 2.64 -3.54 -1.09
C ILE A 274 1.42 -4.27 -0.54
N PRO A 275 1.29 -4.39 0.80
CA PRO A 275 0.12 -4.98 1.42
C PRO A 275 -1.14 -4.17 1.09
N SER A 276 -2.26 -4.87 0.86
CA SER A 276 -3.56 -4.24 0.60
C SER A 276 -4.00 -3.31 1.75
N GLN A 277 -3.58 -3.60 2.99
CA GLN A 277 -3.90 -2.79 4.17
C GLN A 277 -3.29 -1.38 4.11
N ASP A 278 -2.17 -1.19 3.42
CA ASP A 278 -1.54 0.13 3.30
C ASP A 278 -2.39 1.09 2.45
N PHE A 279 -3.13 0.58 1.47
CA PHE A 279 -4.00 1.39 0.62
C PHE A 279 -5.46 1.38 1.09
N LEU A 280 -5.97 0.19 1.39
CA LEU A 280 -7.37 -0.01 1.74
C LEU A 280 -7.64 0.23 3.22
N GLY A 281 -6.62 0.30 4.08
CA GLY A 281 -6.79 0.53 5.51
C GLY A 281 -7.45 1.88 5.79
N GLU A 282 -6.91 2.95 5.19
CA GLU A 282 -7.48 4.29 5.32
C GLU A 282 -8.86 4.37 4.68
N VAL A 283 -9.04 3.79 3.48
CA VAL A 283 -10.34 3.77 2.79
C VAL A 283 -11.38 3.01 3.61
N ARG A 284 -11.01 1.88 4.22
CA ARG A 284 -11.92 1.08 5.05
C ARG A 284 -12.24 1.76 6.36
N SER A 285 -11.27 2.46 6.97
CA SER A 285 -11.48 3.29 8.17
C SER A 285 -12.40 4.48 7.87
N ALA A 286 -12.19 5.17 6.75
CA ALA A 286 -13.06 6.25 6.29
C ALA A 286 -14.47 5.74 5.95
N ALA A 287 -14.58 4.58 5.32
CA ALA A 287 -15.86 3.96 5.02
C ALA A 287 -16.60 3.50 6.29
N SER A 288 -15.89 2.90 7.26
CA SER A 288 -16.51 2.45 8.51
C SER A 288 -16.94 3.63 9.39
N THR A 289 -16.14 4.70 9.45
CA THR A 289 -16.51 5.94 10.15
C THR A 289 -17.70 6.64 9.47
N SER A 290 -17.71 6.71 8.14
CA SER A 290 -18.86 7.26 7.39
C SER A 290 -20.13 6.43 7.59
N LEU A 291 -20.02 5.10 7.60
CA LEU A 291 -21.13 4.19 7.86
C LEU A 291 -21.64 4.32 9.30
N ALA A 292 -20.74 4.41 10.28
CA ALA A 292 -21.09 4.61 11.68
C ALA A 292 -21.76 5.98 11.91
N ALA A 293 -21.26 7.04 11.27
CA ALA A 293 -21.87 8.36 11.30
C ALA A 293 -23.27 8.36 10.67
N ALA A 294 -23.45 7.70 9.52
CA ALA A 294 -24.75 7.56 8.88
C ALA A 294 -25.73 6.76 9.74
N ALA A 295 -25.29 5.64 10.31
CA ALA A 295 -26.10 4.84 11.24
C ALA A 295 -26.49 5.66 12.48
N GLY A 296 -25.55 6.42 13.05
CA GLY A 296 -25.81 7.33 14.17
C GLY A 296 -26.81 8.42 13.84
N ALA A 297 -26.74 9.00 12.64
CA ALA A 297 -27.71 9.98 12.17
C ALA A 297 -29.12 9.38 12.01
N VAL A 298 -29.23 8.16 11.47
CA VAL A 298 -30.52 7.45 11.37
C VAL A 298 -31.12 7.19 12.75
N VAL A 299 -30.33 6.68 13.69
CA VAL A 299 -30.78 6.46 15.08
C VAL A 299 -31.19 7.78 15.74
N GLY A 300 -30.40 8.85 15.55
CA GLY A 300 -30.71 10.18 16.06
C GLY A 300 -32.03 10.73 15.52
N LEU A 301 -32.28 10.60 14.22
CA LEU A 301 -33.54 11.01 13.58
C LEU A 301 -34.73 10.18 14.06
N LEU A 302 -34.56 8.87 14.28
CA LEU A 302 -35.62 8.01 14.83
C LEU A 302 -35.96 8.40 16.27
N LEU A 303 -34.96 8.68 17.11
CA LEU A 303 -35.18 9.15 18.49
C LEU A 303 -35.87 10.52 18.50
N LEU A 304 -35.45 11.45 17.63
CA LEU A 304 -36.05 12.77 17.52
C LEU A 304 -37.50 12.67 17.04
N SER A 305 -37.78 11.77 16.10
CA SER A 305 -39.15 11.47 15.63
C SER A 305 -40.01 10.90 16.76
N PHE A 306 -39.49 9.96 17.56
CA PHE A 306 -40.19 9.42 18.72
C PHE A 306 -40.50 10.48 19.77
N ILE A 307 -39.53 11.36 20.06
CA ILE A 307 -39.71 12.50 20.98
C ILE A 307 -40.78 13.45 20.43
N ALA A 308 -40.73 13.78 19.14
CA ALA A 308 -41.71 14.66 18.49
C ALA A 308 -43.12 14.06 18.58
N VAL A 309 -43.27 12.77 18.28
CA VAL A 309 -44.54 12.05 18.41
C VAL A 309 -45.03 12.07 19.86
N HIS A 310 -44.16 11.81 20.84
CA HIS A 310 -44.55 11.81 22.24
C HIS A 310 -44.95 13.22 22.73
N LEU A 311 -44.27 14.27 22.27
CA LEU A 311 -44.60 15.66 22.57
C LEU A 311 -45.93 16.10 21.97
N VAL A 312 -46.34 15.54 20.82
CA VAL A 312 -47.61 15.88 20.14
C VAL A 312 -48.78 15.02 20.65
N ILE A 313 -48.58 13.73 20.89
CA ILE A 313 -49.66 12.81 21.34
C ILE A 313 -50.06 13.12 22.79
N ARG A 314 -49.10 13.42 23.68
CA ARG A 314 -49.40 13.64 25.11
C ARG A 314 -50.42 14.76 25.37
N PRO A 315 -50.36 15.96 24.73
CA PRO A 315 -51.39 16.97 24.90
C PRO A 315 -52.72 16.57 24.23
N LEU A 316 -52.71 15.81 23.13
CA LEU A 316 -53.94 15.31 22.52
C LEU A 316 -54.68 14.31 23.43
N GLN A 317 -53.97 13.37 24.05
CA GLN A 317 -54.55 12.45 25.03
C GLN A 317 -55.12 13.16 26.25
N ARG A 318 -54.49 14.27 26.68
CA ARG A 318 -55.03 15.10 27.76
C ARG A 318 -56.29 15.84 27.33
N LEU A 319 -56.31 16.38 26.12
CA LEU A 319 -57.51 17.02 25.56
C LEU A 319 -58.66 16.01 25.48
N GLU A 320 -58.38 14.81 24.98
CA GLU A 320 -59.33 13.70 24.92
C GLU A 320 -59.88 13.36 26.31
N ALA A 321 -59.02 13.16 27.31
CA ALA A 321 -59.44 12.89 28.68
C ALA A 321 -60.30 14.02 29.27
N LYS A 322 -59.96 15.29 29.00
CA LYS A 322 -60.77 16.45 29.41
C LYS A 322 -62.14 16.47 28.72
N ILE A 323 -62.20 16.10 27.44
CA ILE A 323 -63.46 16.00 26.68
C ILE A 323 -64.35 14.93 27.31
N TYR A 324 -63.82 13.73 27.57
CA TYR A 324 -64.58 12.65 28.21
C TYR A 324 -65.08 13.03 29.61
N ALA A 325 -64.24 13.64 30.45
CA ALA A 325 -64.64 14.07 31.79
C ALA A 325 -65.76 15.13 31.80
N SER A 326 -65.89 15.92 30.73
CA SER A 326 -67.00 16.90 30.64
C SER A 326 -68.35 16.28 30.32
N VAL A 327 -68.34 15.15 29.63
CA VAL A 327 -69.55 14.39 29.34
C VAL A 327 -70.11 13.82 30.65
N THR A 328 -69.24 13.41 31.57
CA THR A 328 -69.64 12.89 32.89
C THR A 328 -69.94 13.98 33.93
N LEU A 329 -69.75 15.28 33.58
CA LEU A 329 -70.00 16.43 34.47
C LEU A 329 -69.24 16.37 35.82
N GLU A 330 -68.17 15.58 35.94
CA GLU A 330 -67.31 15.57 37.12
C GLU A 330 -66.39 16.79 37.10
N GLU A 331 -66.54 17.69 38.07
CA GLU A 331 -65.70 18.88 38.22
C GLU A 331 -64.33 18.48 38.80
N ASP A 332 -63.33 18.29 37.94
CA ASP A 332 -61.94 18.12 38.38
C ASP A 332 -61.29 19.49 38.68
N GLU A 333 -61.48 19.99 39.90
CA GLU A 333 -60.92 21.28 40.37
C GLU A 333 -59.37 21.31 40.42
N GLY A 334 -58.69 20.17 40.15
CA GLY A 334 -57.23 20.05 40.24
C GLY A 334 -56.44 20.38 38.96
N ALA A 335 -57.07 20.54 37.81
CA ALA A 335 -56.37 20.46 36.51
C ALA A 335 -55.75 21.77 35.96
N ALA A 336 -55.83 22.89 36.69
CA ALA A 336 -55.72 24.24 36.12
C ALA A 336 -54.34 24.73 35.63
N ASN A 337 -53.23 24.01 35.84
CA ASN A 337 -51.90 24.63 35.70
C ASN A 337 -50.97 24.10 34.60
N ASN A 338 -51.45 23.23 33.71
CA ASN A 338 -50.61 22.64 32.67
C ASN A 338 -51.05 23.09 31.26
N LYS A 339 -50.81 24.35 30.92
CA LYS A 339 -51.10 24.90 29.57
C LYS A 339 -50.25 24.20 28.51
N SER A 340 -50.88 23.82 27.39
CA SER A 340 -50.16 23.27 26.23
C SER A 340 -49.21 24.32 25.62
N VAL A 341 -48.05 23.87 25.14
CA VAL A 341 -47.04 24.74 24.50
C VAL A 341 -47.43 25.06 23.05
N PHE A 342 -48.29 24.25 22.44
CA PHE A 342 -48.72 24.45 21.06
C PHE A 342 -49.87 25.45 21.00
N SER A 343 -49.68 26.55 20.25
CA SER A 343 -50.66 27.62 20.18
C SER A 343 -52.01 27.20 19.60
N GLU A 344 -52.06 26.24 18.67
CA GLU A 344 -53.34 25.67 18.22
C GLU A 344 -54.04 24.87 19.31
N ILE A 345 -53.31 24.00 20.03
CA ILE A 345 -53.92 23.20 21.12
C ILE A 345 -54.40 24.14 22.23
N MET A 346 -53.62 25.17 22.54
CA MET A 346 -54.02 26.19 23.51
C MET A 346 -55.30 26.93 23.08
N ARG A 347 -55.46 27.25 21.79
CA ARG A 347 -56.70 27.84 21.26
C ARG A 347 -57.89 26.88 21.36
N ILE A 348 -57.67 25.59 21.15
CA ILE A 348 -58.71 24.57 21.30
C ILE A 348 -59.09 24.42 22.79
N GLU A 349 -58.11 24.36 23.70
CA GLU A 349 -58.36 24.35 25.14
C GLU A 349 -59.14 25.59 25.58
N GLU A 350 -58.76 26.79 25.10
CA GLU A 350 -59.46 28.04 25.41
C GLU A 350 -60.90 28.07 24.87
N ALA A 351 -61.11 27.62 23.63
CA ALA A 351 -62.45 27.51 23.04
C ALA A 351 -63.32 26.50 23.80
N TYR A 352 -62.70 25.41 24.27
CA TYR A 352 -63.35 24.38 25.05
C TYR A 352 -63.72 24.85 26.46
N ASP A 353 -62.82 25.53 27.17
CA ASP A 353 -63.08 26.14 28.48
C ASP A 353 -64.25 27.14 28.38
N LYS A 354 -64.28 27.92 27.29
CA LYS A 354 -65.40 28.83 27.01
C LYS A 354 -66.71 28.08 26.78
N LEU A 355 -66.69 26.95 26.07
CA LEU A 355 -67.86 26.10 25.84
C LEU A 355 -68.37 25.48 27.14
N GLN A 356 -67.47 24.97 28.00
CA GLN A 356 -67.85 24.48 29.32
C GLN A 356 -68.46 25.58 30.20
N ALA A 357 -67.90 26.79 30.17
CA ALA A 357 -68.44 27.92 30.92
C ALA A 357 -69.87 28.27 30.47
N GLU A 358 -70.14 28.25 29.15
CA GLU A 358 -71.49 28.45 28.62
C GLU A 358 -72.43 27.27 28.94
N LEU A 359 -71.98 26.02 28.85
CA LEU A 359 -72.75 24.85 29.30
C LEU A 359 -73.11 24.92 30.79
N LYS A 360 -72.17 25.36 31.64
CA LYS A 360 -72.40 25.55 33.09
C LYS A 360 -73.44 26.65 33.34
N LYS A 361 -73.39 27.74 32.58
CA LYS A 361 -74.44 28.77 32.59
C LYS A 361 -75.79 28.16 32.18
N VAL A 362 -75.86 27.47 31.04
CA VAL A 362 -77.10 26.84 30.57
C VAL A 362 -77.65 25.85 31.60
N LYS A 363 -76.81 24.99 32.18
CA LYS A 363 -77.18 24.07 33.27
C LYS A 363 -77.76 24.82 34.48
N SER A 364 -77.21 25.99 34.83
CA SER A 364 -77.73 26.82 35.92
C SER A 364 -79.10 27.46 35.63
N PHE A 365 -79.49 27.57 34.35
CA PHE A 365 -80.81 28.07 33.92
C PHE A 365 -81.86 26.97 33.75
N LEU A 366 -81.46 25.68 33.73
CA LEU A 366 -82.42 24.59 33.81
C LEU A 366 -82.94 24.49 35.25
N PRO A 367 -84.24 24.73 35.50
CA PRO A 367 -84.80 24.55 36.84
C PRO A 367 -84.62 23.09 37.26
N GLN A 368 -84.19 22.85 38.50
CA GLN A 368 -83.94 21.51 39.05
C GLN A 368 -85.10 20.53 38.84
N SER A 369 -86.33 21.03 38.64
CA SER A 369 -87.52 20.23 38.35
C SER A 369 -87.51 19.52 36.99
N VAL A 370 -86.79 20.03 35.99
CA VAL A 370 -86.68 19.40 34.64
C VAL A 370 -85.52 18.40 34.60
N LEU A 371 -84.41 18.69 35.28
CA LEU A 371 -83.29 17.76 35.43
C LEU A 371 -83.70 16.50 36.18
N LYS A 372 -84.50 16.64 37.24
CA LYS A 372 -85.06 15.50 37.98
C LYS A 372 -86.06 14.66 37.17
N GLN A 373 -86.61 15.22 36.08
CA GLN A 373 -87.57 14.55 35.20
C GLN A 373 -86.86 13.77 34.08
N LEU A 374 -85.65 14.20 33.68
CA LEU A 374 -84.77 13.48 32.74
C LEU A 374 -83.98 12.37 33.44
N GLU A 375 -83.47 12.62 34.64
CA GLU A 375 -82.76 11.60 35.44
C GLU A 375 -83.70 10.44 35.85
N GLN A 376 -85.00 10.74 36.01
CA GLN A 376 -86.05 9.75 36.27
C GLN A 376 -86.58 9.09 34.98
N GLN A 377 -86.27 9.62 33.80
CA GLN A 377 -86.62 9.01 32.51
C GLN A 377 -85.52 8.06 32.02
N ASP A 378 -84.25 8.35 32.32
CA ASP A 378 -83.13 7.44 32.03
C ASP A 378 -83.10 6.21 32.98
N GLU A 379 -83.61 6.33 34.22
CA GLU A 379 -83.77 5.17 35.12
C GLU A 379 -84.92 4.22 34.71
N ASP A 380 -85.90 4.69 33.93
CA ASP A 380 -87.04 3.87 33.47
C ASP A 380 -86.75 3.11 32.15
N ASP A 381 -85.75 3.54 31.37
CA ASP A 381 -85.35 2.91 30.09
C ASP A 381 -84.22 1.85 30.24
N GLU A 382 -83.61 1.69 31.42
CA GLU A 382 -82.61 0.63 31.70
C GLU A 382 -83.21 -0.67 32.30
N ALA A 383 -84.55 -0.79 32.38
CA ALA A 383 -85.22 -1.94 33.01
C ALA A 383 -85.71 -3.05 32.04
N THR A 384 -85.49 -2.91 30.73
CA THR A 384 -85.88 -3.95 29.76
C THR A 384 -84.86 -4.00 28.62
N ASP A 385 -83.93 -4.94 28.74
CA ASP A 385 -83.43 -5.78 27.63
C ASP A 385 -82.44 -6.80 28.23
N ASP A 386 -83.00 -7.71 29.04
CA ASP A 386 -82.45 -9.04 29.23
C ASP A 386 -82.96 -9.92 28.07
N GLU A 387 -82.12 -10.88 27.64
CA GLU A 387 -82.31 -11.87 26.54
C GLU A 387 -82.00 -11.30 25.12
N ASP A 388 -81.15 -11.85 24.26
CA ASP A 388 -80.80 -13.26 24.03
C ASP A 388 -79.53 -13.40 23.14
N GLU A 389 -78.88 -14.55 23.27
CA GLU A 389 -78.02 -15.31 22.32
C GLU A 389 -76.98 -14.68 21.39
N GLY A 390 -75.76 -15.26 21.39
CA GLY A 390 -74.87 -15.24 20.23
C GLY A 390 -73.41 -15.61 20.49
N GLY A 391 -73.12 -16.84 20.91
CA GLY A 391 -71.75 -17.35 20.96
C GLY A 391 -71.13 -17.47 19.56
N LEU A 392 -69.87 -17.07 19.41
CA LEU A 392 -68.94 -17.60 18.39
C LEU A 392 -67.49 -17.37 18.82
N ASP A 393 -66.93 -18.46 19.32
CA ASP A 393 -65.55 -18.95 19.23
C ASP A 393 -64.60 -18.18 18.29
N SER A 394 -63.48 -17.67 18.83
CA SER A 394 -62.16 -17.87 18.21
C SER A 394 -61.03 -17.52 19.17
N THR A 395 -60.43 -18.57 19.70
CA THR A 395 -59.07 -18.59 20.24
C THR A 395 -58.05 -18.14 19.18
N VAL A 396 -57.28 -17.07 19.42
CA VAL A 396 -56.01 -16.81 18.71
C VAL A 396 -54.93 -16.31 19.67
N ASP A 397 -54.19 -17.29 20.18
CA ASP A 397 -52.74 -17.35 20.38
C ASP A 397 -51.94 -16.09 20.72
N LYS A 398 -51.58 -16.02 22.02
CA LYS A 398 -50.31 -15.49 22.51
C LYS A 398 -49.21 -16.52 22.28
N SER A 399 -48.29 -16.26 21.35
CA SER A 399 -47.02 -17.00 21.26
C SER A 399 -45.85 -16.14 21.74
N TYR A 400 -45.51 -16.30 23.02
CA TYR A 400 -44.14 -16.17 23.48
C TYR A 400 -43.37 -17.42 23.02
N SER A 401 -42.23 -17.26 22.36
CA SER A 401 -41.24 -18.34 22.24
C SER A 401 -39.86 -17.84 22.60
N ARG A 402 -39.53 -18.16 23.85
CA ARG A 402 -38.17 -18.24 24.41
C ARG A 402 -37.58 -19.59 23.98
N ALA A 403 -36.27 -19.60 23.80
CA ALA A 403 -35.41 -20.70 23.36
C ALA A 403 -35.65 -22.09 23.99
N THR A 404 -35.28 -23.17 23.29
CA THR A 404 -34.20 -24.10 23.68
C THR A 404 -33.94 -25.23 22.66
N SER A 405 -32.67 -25.66 22.65
CA SER A 405 -31.99 -26.88 22.19
C SER A 405 -32.72 -28.12 21.66
N SER A 406 -32.12 -28.74 20.63
CA SER A 406 -31.64 -30.15 20.55
C SER A 406 -31.07 -30.37 19.12
N ALA A 407 -29.90 -30.94 18.82
CA ALA A 407 -29.21 -32.16 19.25
C ALA A 407 -29.96 -33.47 18.92
N HIS A 408 -29.85 -33.98 17.67
CA HIS A 408 -29.23 -35.29 17.37
C HIS A 408 -29.31 -35.73 15.89
N HIS A 409 -28.18 -36.27 15.43
CA HIS A 409 -27.98 -37.46 14.57
C HIS A 409 -28.86 -37.77 13.34
N GLY A 410 -28.21 -37.86 12.18
CA GLY A 410 -28.72 -38.57 11.00
C GLY A 410 -27.66 -38.82 9.93
N LYS A 411 -27.07 -40.01 9.96
CA LYS A 411 -26.01 -40.56 9.08
C LYS A 411 -26.34 -40.58 7.57
N ARG A 412 -25.27 -40.44 6.76
CA ARG A 412 -24.94 -41.17 5.50
C ARG A 412 -26.01 -41.27 4.40
N ARG A 413 -25.64 -40.81 3.19
CA ARG A 413 -25.26 -41.71 2.09
C ARG A 413 -24.52 -41.02 0.94
N LYS A 414 -23.48 -41.71 0.46
CA LYS A 414 -22.77 -41.50 -0.81
C LYS A 414 -23.69 -41.84 -1.99
N SER A 415 -23.54 -41.13 -3.11
CA SER A 415 -23.41 -41.74 -4.43
C SER A 415 -22.87 -40.75 -5.45
N ASN A 416 -21.77 -41.14 -6.09
CA ASN A 416 -21.31 -40.63 -7.37
C ASN A 416 -22.35 -40.93 -8.47
N HIS A 417 -22.49 -40.06 -9.46
CA HIS A 417 -22.48 -40.41 -10.90
C HIS A 417 -22.73 -39.16 -11.77
N THR A 418 -21.69 -38.71 -12.48
CA THR A 418 -21.76 -38.31 -13.91
C THR A 418 -21.84 -39.60 -14.76
N PRO A 419 -22.21 -39.60 -16.08
CA PRO A 419 -22.02 -38.52 -17.08
C PRO A 419 -23.07 -38.41 -18.22
N SER A 420 -22.81 -37.45 -19.15
CA SER A 420 -23.19 -37.44 -20.59
C SER A 420 -24.67 -37.17 -20.93
N MET A 421 -25.11 -36.67 -22.09
CA MET A 421 -24.55 -36.02 -23.27
C MET A 421 -25.74 -35.50 -24.11
N SER A 422 -25.50 -34.48 -24.94
CA SER A 422 -26.08 -34.27 -26.29
C SER A 422 -27.52 -33.73 -26.52
N GLY A 423 -27.62 -32.93 -27.62
CA GLY A 423 -28.83 -32.49 -28.34
C GLY A 423 -29.12 -30.99 -28.15
N ARG A 424 -28.80 -30.02 -29.02
CA ARG A 424 -28.84 -29.83 -30.49
C ARG A 424 -30.26 -29.56 -31.05
N SER A 425 -30.33 -28.49 -31.87
CA SER A 425 -31.45 -28.00 -32.72
C SER A 425 -32.51 -27.15 -32.00
N SER A 426 -33.14 -26.12 -32.57
CA SER A 426 -33.10 -25.49 -33.90
C SER A 426 -33.98 -24.23 -33.89
N GLN A 427 -33.66 -23.28 -34.76
CA GLN A 427 -34.55 -22.40 -35.54
C GLN A 427 -35.97 -22.10 -35.03
N HIS A 428 -36.31 -20.80 -34.89
CA HIS A 428 -37.45 -20.27 -35.63
C HIS A 428 -37.37 -18.75 -35.84
N THR A 429 -37.59 -18.35 -37.09
CA THR A 429 -37.86 -17.01 -37.61
C THR A 429 -39.30 -16.60 -37.34
N HIS A 430 -39.58 -15.31 -37.10
CA HIS A 430 -40.53 -14.51 -37.91
C HIS A 430 -40.66 -13.05 -37.46
N ASP A 431 -40.78 -12.19 -38.47
CA ASP A 431 -41.21 -10.79 -38.49
C ASP A 431 -42.53 -10.51 -37.74
N THR A 432 -42.73 -9.27 -37.25
CA THR A 432 -43.58 -8.25 -37.90
C THR A 432 -43.85 -7.02 -37.02
N HIS A 433 -44.04 -5.89 -37.73
CA HIS A 433 -44.50 -4.57 -37.28
C HIS A 433 -45.81 -4.58 -36.48
N HIS A 434 -45.96 -3.71 -35.47
CA HIS A 434 -46.77 -2.48 -35.54
C HIS A 434 -46.95 -1.79 -34.18
N THR A 435 -46.99 -0.47 -34.29
CA THR A 435 -47.39 0.59 -33.35
C THR A 435 -48.74 0.37 -32.66
N HIS A 436 -48.84 0.67 -31.36
CA HIS A 436 -49.86 1.57 -30.79
C HIS A 436 -49.51 1.91 -29.34
N GLY A 437 -49.56 3.21 -29.01
CA GLY A 437 -49.27 3.72 -27.68
C GLY A 437 -50.43 3.55 -26.71
N THR A 438 -50.10 3.26 -25.46
CA THR A 438 -50.93 3.55 -24.28
C THR A 438 -50.02 3.94 -23.12
N LYS A 439 -50.37 5.05 -22.47
CA LYS A 439 -49.68 5.59 -21.30
C LYS A 439 -49.94 4.65 -20.12
N HIS A 440 -48.91 3.96 -19.62
CA HIS A 440 -48.98 3.27 -18.34
C HIS A 440 -47.78 3.57 -17.44
N SER A 441 -48.14 3.57 -16.15
CA SER A 441 -47.38 3.95 -14.98
C SER A 441 -46.01 3.28 -14.89
N ARG A 442 -44.98 4.08 -14.66
CA ARG A 442 -43.59 3.64 -14.45
C ARG A 442 -43.49 2.92 -13.11
N THR A 443 -43.23 1.63 -13.14
CA THR A 443 -42.92 0.83 -11.96
C THR A 443 -41.46 1.06 -11.52
N SER A 444 -41.19 0.81 -10.23
CA SER A 444 -39.94 1.07 -9.52
C SER A 444 -38.69 0.36 -10.07
N GLU A 445 -38.86 -0.54 -11.04
CA GLU A 445 -37.79 -1.37 -11.62
C GLU A 445 -37.05 -0.64 -12.76
N GLU A 446 -37.74 0.23 -13.52
CA GLU A 446 -37.13 1.10 -14.53
C GLU A 446 -36.23 2.18 -13.90
N ARG A 447 -36.56 2.65 -12.69
CA ARG A 447 -35.72 3.61 -11.95
C ARG A 447 -34.43 2.97 -11.43
N ARG A 448 -34.45 1.65 -11.18
CA ARG A 448 -33.27 0.88 -10.77
C ARG A 448 -32.33 0.63 -11.96
N GLN A 449 -32.89 0.33 -13.15
CA GLN A 449 -32.08 0.18 -14.36
C GLN A 449 -31.51 1.51 -14.92
N ALA A 450 -32.16 2.65 -14.67
CA ALA A 450 -31.63 3.95 -15.06
C ALA A 450 -30.41 4.39 -14.22
N ILE A 451 -30.31 3.93 -12.97
CA ILE A 451 -29.16 4.19 -12.09
C ILE A 451 -27.98 3.26 -12.42
N GLU A 452 -28.25 2.02 -12.86
CA GLU A 452 -27.20 1.11 -13.34
C GLU A 452 -26.65 1.49 -14.73
N ARG A 453 -27.45 2.14 -15.60
CA ARG A 453 -26.98 2.67 -16.89
C ARG A 453 -26.30 4.04 -16.81
N GLY A 454 -26.27 4.68 -15.63
CA GLY A 454 -25.71 6.03 -15.43
C GLY A 454 -24.20 6.10 -15.18
N ARG A 455 -23.46 4.98 -15.28
CA ARG A 455 -22.01 4.93 -15.00
C ARG A 455 -21.16 4.26 -16.08
N THR A 456 -21.64 4.24 -17.32
CA THR A 456 -20.78 3.91 -18.46
C THR A 456 -20.19 5.20 -19.04
N LEU A 457 -18.95 5.48 -18.67
CA LEU A 457 -18.09 6.39 -19.41
C LEU A 457 -18.14 5.97 -20.89
N ASN A 458 -18.55 6.93 -21.72
CA ASN A 458 -18.70 6.77 -23.16
C ASN A 458 -17.34 6.39 -23.80
N THR A 459 -17.09 5.10 -24.01
CA THR A 459 -15.90 4.56 -24.69
C THR A 459 -16.09 4.42 -26.21
N SER A 460 -17.08 5.08 -26.79
CA SER A 460 -17.36 4.98 -28.24
C SER A 460 -16.45 5.86 -29.13
N THR A 461 -15.58 6.69 -28.56
CA THR A 461 -14.46 7.26 -29.33
C THR A 461 -13.35 6.23 -29.34
N GLY A 462 -13.07 5.63 -30.51
CA GLY A 462 -11.99 4.65 -30.76
C GLY A 462 -10.58 5.20 -30.51
N LEU A 463 -10.32 5.67 -29.29
CA LEU A 463 -9.01 5.96 -28.74
C LEU A 463 -8.46 4.64 -28.22
N THR A 464 -7.63 4.01 -29.05
CA THR A 464 -6.69 2.98 -28.62
C THR A 464 -6.03 3.43 -27.32
N SER A 465 -5.99 2.54 -26.33
CA SER A 465 -5.31 2.73 -25.05
C SER A 465 -3.91 3.30 -25.30
N ARG A 466 -3.73 4.61 -25.06
CA ARG A 466 -2.42 5.24 -25.02
C ARG A 466 -1.97 5.21 -23.57
N MET A 467 -0.83 4.57 -23.32
CA MET A 467 -0.16 4.65 -22.03
C MET A 467 0.25 6.11 -21.81
N CYS A 468 -0.44 6.81 -20.90
CA CYS A 468 -0.03 8.13 -20.47
C CYS A 468 0.86 7.98 -19.23
N THR A 469 2.15 8.30 -19.37
CA THR A 469 3.05 8.45 -18.23
C THR A 469 2.80 9.82 -17.62
N VAL A 470 2.21 9.86 -16.41
CA VAL A 470 2.03 11.10 -15.66
C VAL A 470 3.24 11.29 -14.76
N VAL A 471 4.08 12.28 -15.06
CA VAL A 471 5.19 12.68 -14.21
C VAL A 471 4.69 13.74 -13.24
N MET A 472 4.54 13.39 -11.96
CA MET A 472 4.22 14.34 -10.90
C MET A 472 5.49 14.72 -10.14
N THR A 473 5.97 15.95 -10.30
CA THR A 473 7.08 16.48 -9.50
C THR A 473 6.54 17.31 -8.35
N ASN A 474 6.80 16.89 -7.11
CA ASN A 474 6.49 17.69 -5.93
C ASN A 474 7.46 18.88 -5.84
N MET A 475 6.96 20.09 -6.08
CA MET A 475 7.77 21.32 -6.12
C MET A 475 7.81 22.07 -4.79
N ASP A 476 7.08 21.64 -3.75
CA ASP A 476 6.98 22.37 -2.47
C ASP A 476 8.35 22.54 -1.77
N GLY A 477 9.26 21.58 -1.95
CA GLY A 477 10.62 21.67 -1.42
C GLY A 477 11.49 22.69 -2.16
N LEU A 478 11.26 22.92 -3.45
CA LEU A 478 12.08 23.81 -4.27
C LEU A 478 11.85 25.29 -3.92
N HIS A 479 10.61 25.64 -3.55
CA HIS A 479 10.25 27.00 -3.16
C HIS A 479 10.93 27.48 -1.87
N ARG A 480 11.37 26.56 -0.99
CA ARG A 480 12.03 26.92 0.28
C ARG A 480 13.51 27.27 0.15
N HIS A 481 14.14 26.93 -0.97
CA HIS A 481 15.59 27.09 -1.15
C HIS A 481 16.00 28.20 -2.12
N LEU A 482 15.06 28.85 -2.80
CA LEU A 482 15.35 29.88 -3.78
C LEU A 482 15.07 31.27 -3.17
N LYS A 483 16.09 32.13 -3.15
CA LYS A 483 16.04 33.42 -2.46
C LYS A 483 15.43 34.53 -3.30
N SER A 484 15.28 34.33 -4.62
CA SER A 484 14.69 35.33 -5.52
C SER A 484 13.75 34.75 -6.58
N PRO A 485 12.74 35.53 -7.04
CA PRO A 485 11.85 35.13 -8.14
C PRO A 485 12.57 34.86 -9.47
N HIS A 486 13.71 35.53 -9.72
CA HIS A 486 14.49 35.32 -10.93
C HIS A 486 15.24 33.98 -10.92
N GLU A 487 15.74 33.53 -9.76
CA GLU A 487 16.31 32.18 -9.62
C GLU A 487 15.25 31.09 -9.79
N LEU A 488 14.02 31.34 -9.33
CA LEU A 488 12.89 30.43 -9.53
C LEU A 488 12.56 30.28 -11.01
N ALA A 489 12.47 31.37 -11.77
CA ALA A 489 12.20 31.32 -13.20
C ALA A 489 13.30 30.56 -13.96
N SER A 490 14.58 30.86 -13.68
CA SER A 490 15.70 30.16 -14.33
C SER A 490 15.76 28.67 -13.99
N THR A 491 15.45 28.30 -12.75
CA THR A 491 15.47 26.89 -12.30
C THR A 491 14.28 26.14 -12.87
N HIS A 492 13.10 26.75 -12.89
CA HIS A 492 11.90 26.19 -13.52
C HIS A 492 12.10 25.94 -15.02
N THR A 493 12.71 26.87 -15.75
CA THR A 493 13.05 26.67 -17.17
C THR A 493 14.04 25.53 -17.37
N ARG A 494 15.05 25.37 -16.50
CA ARG A 494 15.98 24.22 -16.57
C ARG A 494 15.28 22.89 -16.28
N VAL A 495 14.45 22.81 -15.24
CA VAL A 495 13.73 21.59 -14.88
C VAL A 495 12.77 21.21 -16.00
N MET A 496 12.01 22.16 -16.54
CA MET A 496 11.13 21.92 -17.69
C MET A 496 11.92 21.55 -18.95
N GLY A 497 13.10 22.10 -19.17
CA GLY A 497 13.99 21.71 -20.28
C GLY A 497 14.48 20.27 -20.17
N VAL A 498 14.83 19.81 -18.96
CA VAL A 498 15.23 18.41 -18.71
C VAL A 498 14.05 17.45 -18.88
N ILE A 499 12.86 17.83 -18.39
CA ILE A 499 11.64 17.05 -18.57
C ILE A 499 11.28 16.96 -20.06
N ALA A 500 11.34 18.08 -20.79
CA ALA A 500 11.06 18.09 -22.23
C ALA A 500 12.07 17.25 -23.03
N ALA A 501 13.36 17.33 -22.69
CA ALA A 501 14.40 16.51 -23.32
C ALA A 501 14.16 15.00 -23.07
N GLN A 502 13.79 14.61 -21.85
CA GLN A 502 13.45 13.22 -21.51
C GLN A 502 12.17 12.74 -22.23
N VAL A 503 11.20 13.63 -22.43
CA VAL A 503 9.95 13.31 -23.15
C VAL A 503 10.21 13.13 -24.65
N ASP A 504 11.10 13.92 -25.25
CA ASP A 504 11.46 13.77 -26.67
C ASP A 504 12.38 12.55 -26.90
N GLU A 505 13.16 12.12 -25.91
CA GLU A 505 13.93 10.87 -25.95
C GLU A 505 13.06 9.61 -25.79
N CYS A 506 11.79 9.78 -25.38
CA CYS A 506 10.80 8.70 -25.22
C CYS A 506 9.78 8.58 -26.37
N LYS A 507 9.87 9.43 -27.41
CA LYS A 507 9.12 9.28 -28.66
C LYS A 507 9.96 8.52 -29.67
#